data_AF-A0A4P7LIV6-F1
#
_entry.id   AF-A0A4P7LIV6-F1
#
_cell.length_a   1.000
_cell.length_b   1.000
_cell.length_c   1.000
_cell.angle_alpha   90.00
_cell.angle_beta   90.00
_cell.angle_gamma   90.00
#
_symmetry.space_group_name_H-M   'P 1'
#
loop_
_entity.id
_entity.type
_entity.pdbx_description
1 polymer ?
#
loop_
_entity_poly.entity_id
_entity_poly.type
_entity_poly.pdbx_seq_one_letter_code
_entity_poly.pdbx_strand_id
1 'polypeptide(L)' 'MLGDRRFFLESGFTDHQQLIDATYDVAEFWSVDPEVEMARPIGCVVEHFDQAVRINQRRAKAG' A
#
# COMPACT_ATOMS: atom_id res chain seq x y z
N MET A 1 -16.82 -6.08 -19.55
CA MET A 1 -17.41 -5.10 -18.61
C MET A 1 -16.30 -4.51 -17.76
N LEU A 2 -16.00 -3.23 -17.92
CA LEU A 2 -15.02 -2.47 -17.12
C LEU A 2 -15.69 -1.96 -15.82
N GLY A 3 -16.31 -2.88 -15.08
CA GLY A 3 -17.00 -2.56 -13.84
C GLY A 3 -15.99 -2.28 -12.72
N ASP A 4 -16.02 -1.06 -12.20
CA ASP A 4 -15.38 -0.64 -10.95
C ASP A 4 -13.85 -0.46 -10.91
N ARG A 5 -13.30 0.22 -11.93
CA ARG A 5 -12.00 0.91 -11.78
C ARG A 5 -12.02 2.11 -10.81
N ARG A 6 -13.17 2.43 -10.19
CA ARG A 6 -13.29 3.56 -9.23
C ARG A 6 -12.33 3.41 -8.05
N PHE A 7 -12.20 2.18 -7.52
CA PHE A 7 -11.27 1.89 -6.42
C PHE A 7 -9.82 2.25 -6.79
N PHE A 8 -9.34 1.76 -7.93
CA PHE A 8 -7.99 2.00 -8.45
C PHE A 8 -7.74 3.51 -8.69
N LEU A 9 -8.71 4.19 -9.31
CA LEU A 9 -8.60 5.62 -9.62
C LEU A 9 -8.53 6.51 -8.36
N GLU A 10 -9.29 6.20 -7.31
CA GLU A 10 -9.30 6.98 -6.06
C GLU A 10 -8.07 6.71 -5.18
N SER A 11 -7.49 5.51 -5.27
CA SER A 11 -6.27 5.12 -4.54
C SER A 11 -4.97 5.45 -5.30
N GLY A 12 -5.06 5.95 -6.53
CA GLY A 12 -3.91 6.34 -7.36
C GLY A 12 -3.24 5.17 -8.11
N PHE A 13 -3.76 3.95 -7.98
CA PHE A 13 -3.29 2.78 -8.71
C PHE A 13 -3.93 2.72 -10.10
N THR A 14 -3.16 2.41 -11.14
CA THR A 14 -3.65 2.28 -12.52
C THR A 14 -3.94 0.84 -12.93
N ASP A 15 -3.41 -0.14 -12.19
CA ASP A 15 -3.65 -1.57 -12.40
C ASP A 15 -3.41 -2.41 -11.11
N HIS A 16 -3.72 -3.71 -11.19
CA HIS A 16 -3.58 -4.66 -10.08
C HIS A 16 -2.12 -4.96 -9.70
N GLN A 17 -1.17 -4.81 -10.61
CA GLN A 17 0.23 -5.09 -10.33
C GLN A 17 0.79 -4.04 -9.37
N GLN A 18 0.42 -2.77 -9.57
CA GLN A 18 0.83 -1.71 -8.65
C GLN A 18 0.30 -1.89 -7.23
N LEU A 19 -0.89 -2.46 -7.08
CA LEU A 19 -1.43 -2.81 -5.77
C LEU A 19 -0.62 -3.93 -5.12
N ILE A 20 -0.23 -4.95 -5.89
CA ILE A 20 0.64 -6.03 -5.41
C ILE A 20 1.98 -5.44 -4.97
N ASP A 21 2.64 -4.66 -5.83
CA ASP A 21 3.93 -4.06 -5.54
C ASP A 21 3.87 -3.19 -4.27
N ALA A 22 2.85 -2.34 -4.14
CA ALA A 22 2.64 -1.53 -2.94
C ALA A 22 2.42 -2.38 -1.68
N THR A 23 1.72 -3.51 -1.79
CA THR A 23 1.51 -4.43 -0.66
C THR A 23 2.82 -5.07 -0.21
N TYR A 24 3.70 -5.44 -1.15
CA TYR A 24 5.02 -5.97 -0.85
C TYR A 24 5.93 -4.91 -0.22
N ASP A 25 5.92 -3.68 -0.72
CA ASP A 25 6.66 -2.56 -0.14
C ASP A 25 6.21 -2.26 1.30
N VAL A 26 4.90 -2.31 1.56
CA VAL A 26 4.34 -2.17 2.90
C VAL A 26 4.80 -3.33 3.79
N ALA A 27 4.76 -4.57 3.29
CA ALA A 27 5.21 -5.73 4.05
C ALA A 27 6.70 -5.62 4.43
N GLU A 28 7.54 -5.21 3.50
CA GLU A 28 8.96 -4.95 3.74
C GLU A 28 9.16 -3.86 4.79
N PHE A 29 8.47 -2.72 4.64
CA PHE A 29 8.59 -1.59 5.57
C PHE A 29 8.27 -1.97 7.02
N TRP A 30 7.25 -2.81 7.21
CA TRP A 30 6.83 -3.28 8.53
C TRP A 30 7.53 -4.57 8.98
N SER A 31 8.42 -5.13 8.15
CA SER A 31 9.09 -6.41 8.41
C SER A 31 8.09 -7.54 8.71
N VAL A 32 7.02 -7.61 7.91
CA VAL A 32 6.02 -8.67 7.93
C VAL A 32 6.09 -9.50 6.65
N ASP A 33 5.58 -10.73 6.71
CA ASP A 33 5.48 -11.59 5.53
C ASP A 33 4.51 -10.96 4.50
N PRO A 34 4.90 -10.80 3.21
CA PRO A 34 4.02 -10.30 2.18
C PRO A 34 2.69 -11.05 2.04
N GLU A 35 2.67 -12.37 2.27
CA GLU A 35 1.44 -13.16 2.20
C GLU A 35 0.46 -12.78 3.33
N VAL A 36 1.00 -12.41 4.50
CA VAL A 36 0.19 -11.91 5.62
C VAL A 36 -0.41 -10.56 5.28
N GLU A 37 0.34 -9.69 4.62
CA GLU A 37 -0.13 -8.37 4.22
C GLU A 37 -1.14 -8.43 3.07
N MET A 38 -0.92 -9.30 2.08
CA MET A 38 -1.86 -9.57 0.98
C MET A 38 -3.17 -10.20 1.45
N ALA A 39 -3.16 -10.95 2.56
CA ALA A 39 -4.38 -11.51 3.14
C ALA A 39 -5.26 -10.47 3.87
N ARG A 40 -4.77 -9.23 4.06
CA ARG A 40 -5.52 -8.20 4.78
C ARG A 40 -6.63 -7.59 3.91
N PRO A 41 -7.71 -7.08 4.53
CA PRO A 41 -8.63 -6.19 3.85
C PRO A 41 -7.86 -5.02 3.24
N ILE A 42 -8.20 -4.65 2.01
CA ILE A 42 -7.44 -3.65 1.26
C ILE A 42 -7.37 -2.28 1.94
N GLY A 43 -8.40 -1.91 2.72
CA GLY A 43 -8.39 -0.70 3.53
C GLY A 43 -7.27 -0.68 4.57
N CYS A 44 -6.90 -1.85 5.13
CA CYS A 44 -5.77 -1.96 6.06
C CYS A 44 -4.44 -1.75 5.33
N VAL A 45 -4.27 -2.32 4.13
CA VAL A 45 -3.06 -2.15 3.33
C VAL A 45 -2.84 -0.67 2.99
N VAL A 46 -3.90 0.04 2.59
CA VAL A 46 -3.86 1.49 2.31
C VAL A 46 -3.49 2.27 3.57
N GLU A 47 -4.11 1.96 4.72
CA GLU A 47 -3.77 2.62 5.97
C GLU A 47 -2.30 2.39 6.37
N HIS A 48 -1.81 1.16 6.25
CA HIS A 48 -0.42 0.83 6.52
C HIS A 48 0.56 1.55 5.59
N PHE A 49 0.20 1.69 4.31
CA PHE A 49 0.94 2.48 3.33
C PHE A 49 1.03 3.95 3.74
N ASP A 50 -0.10 4.57 4.09
CA ASP A 50 -0.14 5.97 4.53
C ASP A 50 0.72 6.19 5.79
N GLN A 51 0.68 5.25 6.74
CA GLN A 51 1.54 5.30 7.93
C GLN A 51 3.02 5.17 7.57
N ALA A 52 3.39 4.28 6.64
CA ALA A 52 4.76 4.11 6.17
C ALA A 52 5.29 5.40 5.51
N VAL A 53 4.49 6.01 4.62
CA VAL A 53 4.79 7.31 3.99
C VAL A 53 5.01 8.40 5.04
N ARG A 54 4.10 8.51 6.03
CA ARG A 54 4.22 9.48 7.13
C ARG A 54 5.52 9.30 7.92
N ILE A 55 5.91 8.07 8.21
CA ILE A 55 7.15 7.77 8.94
C ILE A 55 8.38 8.12 8.10
N ASN A 56 8.40 7.75 6.82
CA ASN A 56 9.51 8.08 5.92
C ASN A 56 9.70 9.59 5.79
N GLN A 57 8.62 10.36 5.66
CA GLN A 57 8.69 11.82 5.65
C GLN A 57 9.25 12.39 6.96
N ARG A 58 8.92 11.80 8.12
CA ARG A 58 9.50 12.20 9.41
C ARG A 58 10.99 11.88 9.48
N ARG A 59 11.41 10.69 9.02
CA ARG A 59 12.82 10.28 8.96
C ARG A 59 13.64 11.19 8.05
N ALA A 60 13.12 11.52 6.87
CA ALA A 60 13.77 12.40 5.91
C ALA A 60 13.94 13.84 6.41
N LYS A 61 13.05 14.32 7.29
CA LYS A 61 13.17 15.64 7.93
C LYS A 61 14.14 15.67 9.12
N ALA A 62 14.52 14.50 9.63
CA ALA A 62 15.36 14.35 10.82
C ALA A 62 16.84 14.07 10.51
N GLY A 63 17.16 13.74 9.25
CA GLY A 63 18.52 13.63 8.73
C GLY A 63 18.90 14.88 7.94
#